data_AF-A0A9Q0MI15-F1
#
_entry.id   AF-A0A9Q0MI15-F1
#
_cell.length_a   1.000
_cell.length_b   1.000
_cell.length_c   1.000
_cell.angle_alpha   90.00
_cell.angle_beta   90.00
_cell.angle_gamma   90.00
#
_symmetry.space_group_name_H-M   'P 1'
#
loop_
_entity.id
_entity.type
_entity.pdbx_description
1 polymer ?
#
loop_
_entity_poly.entity_id
_entity_poly.type
_entity_poly.pdbx_seq_one_letter_code
_entity_poly.pdbx_strand_id
1 'polypeptide(L)'
;MDNEIDVNNSPASCYITDEEDGDKDGEDDDDSNKSKTKRVRGDNIAYYSEKCFASLNEAKSYLKQQHQWNYKSKSSSSEGVRLLYLCKYSNVCAARRSIWMPKNCSDQSYHVQSNMKDHTHKERRLIGIPYNVKNEINSMWKNGIRKPRMIEKQLRLANLQLPKITQLNNYLITLRRSERKSEKVDELSSQ
;
A
#
# COMPACT_ATOMS: atom_id res chain seq x y z
N MET A 1 -17.08 -47.03 -39.90
CA MET A 1 -17.52 -45.70 -40.34
C MET A 1 -16.97 -44.62 -39.41
N ASP A 2 -15.69 -44.76 -39.04
CA ASP A 2 -14.58 -43.98 -39.57
C ASP A 2 -14.81 -42.47 -39.65
N ASN A 3 -14.23 -41.77 -38.67
CA ASN A 3 -13.65 -40.46 -38.92
C ASN A 3 -12.50 -40.25 -37.93
N GLU A 4 -11.31 -40.62 -38.38
CA GLU A 4 -10.02 -40.18 -37.85
C GLU A 4 -9.87 -38.69 -38.15
N ILE A 5 -9.52 -37.89 -37.15
CA ILE A 5 -9.03 -36.53 -37.35
C ILE A 5 -7.65 -36.44 -36.72
N ASP A 6 -6.64 -36.56 -37.57
CA ASP A 6 -5.27 -36.12 -37.36
C ASP A 6 -5.22 -34.60 -37.27
N VAL A 7 -4.66 -34.07 -36.18
CA VAL A 7 -4.09 -32.71 -36.17
C VAL A 7 -2.70 -32.77 -35.58
N ASN A 8 -1.75 -32.98 -36.49
CA ASN A 8 -0.36 -32.55 -36.36
C ASN A 8 -0.32 -31.04 -36.05
N ASN A 9 0.33 -30.64 -34.95
CA ASN A 9 0.90 -29.31 -34.87
C ASN A 9 2.26 -29.33 -34.16
N SER A 10 3.24 -28.83 -34.89
CA SER A 10 4.69 -28.98 -34.69
C SER A 10 5.23 -28.45 -33.35
N PRO A 11 6.30 -29.06 -32.84
CA PRO A 11 7.09 -28.53 -31.74
C PRO A 11 7.97 -27.37 -32.23
N ALA A 12 7.94 -26.24 -31.52
CA ALA A 12 8.90 -25.16 -31.71
C ALA A 12 10.28 -25.63 -31.22
N SER A 13 11.11 -26.03 -32.18
CA SER A 13 12.53 -26.29 -32.03
C SER A 13 13.29 -24.97 -31.88
N CYS A 14 13.90 -24.75 -30.71
CA CYS A 14 14.90 -23.72 -30.50
C CYS A 14 16.28 -24.39 -30.61
N TYR A 15 16.86 -24.31 -31.80
CA TYR A 15 18.25 -24.67 -32.04
C TYR A 15 19.19 -23.67 -31.35
N ILE A 16 20.26 -24.24 -30.80
CA ILE A 16 21.44 -23.64 -30.21
C ILE A 16 22.36 -23.12 -31.31
N THR A 17 23.03 -21.99 -31.09
CA THR A 17 24.38 -21.75 -31.61
C THR A 17 25.24 -21.21 -30.49
N ASP A 18 26.15 -22.06 -30.02
CA ASP A 18 27.37 -21.71 -29.32
C ASP A 18 28.31 -21.00 -30.29
N GLU A 19 28.87 -19.85 -29.90
CA GLU A 19 30.13 -19.36 -30.42
C GLU A 19 30.94 -18.73 -29.27
N GLU A 20 32.22 -19.00 -29.38
CA GLU A 20 33.26 -19.08 -28.37
C GLU A 20 33.94 -17.74 -28.06
N ASP A 21 34.56 -17.73 -26.88
CA ASP A 21 35.86 -17.14 -26.54
C ASP A 21 36.15 -15.65 -26.81
N GLY A 22 36.31 -14.94 -25.68
CA GLY A 22 36.93 -13.63 -25.61
C GLY A 22 37.56 -13.39 -24.24
N ASP A 23 38.59 -14.16 -23.92
CA ASP A 23 39.57 -13.83 -22.87
C ASP A 23 40.13 -12.42 -23.13
N LYS A 24 39.89 -11.51 -22.18
CA LYS A 24 40.74 -10.33 -21.98
C LYS A 24 40.92 -10.10 -20.48
N ASP A 25 42.01 -10.66 -20.01
CA ASP A 25 42.74 -10.21 -18.83
C ASP A 25 43.02 -8.70 -18.96
N GLY A 26 42.48 -7.96 -18.00
CA GLY A 26 42.74 -6.55 -17.77
C GLY A 26 42.81 -6.34 -16.27
N GLU A 27 43.94 -6.72 -15.69
CA GLU A 27 44.39 -6.25 -14.38
C GLU A 27 44.58 -4.73 -14.46
N ASP A 28 43.57 -3.98 -14.03
CA ASP A 28 43.76 -2.60 -13.59
C ASP A 28 43.50 -2.56 -12.08
N ASP A 29 44.61 -2.60 -11.34
CA ASP A 29 44.73 -2.15 -9.96
C ASP A 29 44.23 -0.70 -9.83
N ASP A 30 42.94 -0.53 -9.58
CA ASP A 30 42.42 0.70 -8.99
C ASP A 30 42.13 0.44 -7.51
N ASP A 31 43.18 0.59 -6.69
CA ASP A 31 43.16 0.78 -5.25
C ASP A 31 42.47 2.13 -4.89
N SER A 32 41.27 2.30 -5.42
CA SER A 32 40.31 3.29 -4.97
C SER A 32 39.69 2.76 -3.70
N ASN A 33 40.44 2.93 -2.60
CA ASN A 33 39.96 2.90 -1.22
C ASN A 33 38.82 3.93 -1.06
N LYS A 34 37.64 3.61 -1.61
CA LYS A 34 36.37 4.29 -1.41
C LYS A 34 36.01 4.05 0.03
N SER A 35 36.63 4.83 0.91
CA SER A 35 36.26 4.98 2.30
C SER A 35 34.75 5.08 2.33
N LYS A 36 34.08 3.99 2.76
CA LYS A 36 32.64 3.96 2.91
C LYS A 36 32.34 5.03 3.96
N THR A 37 31.97 6.23 3.51
CA THR A 37 31.61 7.35 4.39
C THR A 37 30.59 6.80 5.36
N LYS A 38 31.01 6.65 6.63
CA LYS A 38 30.15 6.14 7.69
C LYS A 38 28.92 7.01 7.68
N ARG A 39 27.76 6.42 7.37
CA ARG A 39 26.48 7.12 7.46
C ARG A 39 26.37 7.66 8.87
N VAL A 40 26.55 8.96 9.04
CA VAL A 40 26.36 9.64 10.31
C VAL A 40 24.93 9.32 10.73
N ARG A 41 24.78 8.53 11.80
CA ARG A 41 23.48 8.26 12.38
C ARG A 41 22.95 9.62 12.83
N GLY A 42 21.83 10.05 12.25
CA GLY A 42 21.23 11.35 12.57
C GLY A 42 20.87 11.48 14.05
N ASP A 43 20.52 12.69 14.45
CA ASP A 43 20.23 13.07 15.84
C ASP A 43 19.26 12.10 16.54
N ASN A 44 19.47 11.91 17.84
CA ASN A 44 18.61 11.09 18.69
C ASN A 44 17.18 11.65 18.70
N ILE A 45 16.28 11.02 17.95
CA ILE A 45 14.87 11.38 17.92
C ILE A 45 14.23 10.97 19.26
N ALA A 46 13.84 11.94 20.06
CA ALA A 46 13.07 11.71 21.28
C ALA A 46 11.64 11.30 20.93
N TYR A 47 11.14 10.28 21.63
CA TYR A 47 9.76 9.81 21.53
C TYR A 47 9.07 9.97 22.88
N TYR A 48 7.85 10.49 22.89
CA TYR A 48 6.99 10.57 24.07
C TYR A 48 5.80 9.62 23.91
N SER A 49 5.34 9.05 25.03
CA SER A 49 4.16 8.18 25.05
C SER A 49 2.89 9.02 24.91
N GLU A 50 2.04 8.71 23.93
CA GLU A 50 0.75 9.37 23.73
C GLU A 50 -0.39 8.57 24.37
N LYS A 51 -0.42 7.26 24.13
CA LYS A 51 -1.53 6.39 24.54
C LYS A 51 -1.08 4.95 24.72
N CYS A 52 -1.72 4.25 25.66
CA CYS A 52 -1.47 2.85 25.95
C CYS A 52 -2.70 2.01 25.56
N PHE A 53 -2.47 0.79 25.09
CA PHE A 53 -3.51 -0.17 24.71
C PHE A 53 -3.21 -1.55 25.30
N ALA A 54 -4.25 -2.35 25.52
CA ALA A 54 -4.12 -3.71 26.03
C ALA A 54 -3.78 -4.71 24.90
N SER A 55 -4.09 -4.38 23.64
CA SER A 55 -3.84 -5.24 22.49
C SER A 55 -3.11 -4.51 21.36
N LEU A 56 -2.24 -5.25 20.67
CA LEU A 56 -1.59 -4.79 19.45
C LEU A 56 -2.60 -4.36 18.38
N ASN A 57 -3.72 -5.08 18.28
CA ASN A 57 -4.73 -4.82 17.28
C ASN A 57 -5.45 -3.49 17.53
N GLU A 58 -5.67 -3.13 18.79
CA GLU A 58 -6.25 -1.84 19.16
C GLU A 58 -5.30 -0.69 18.81
N ALA A 59 -4.02 -0.81 19.17
CA ALA A 59 -3.00 0.19 18.85
C ALA A 59 -2.86 0.39 17.32
N LYS A 60 -2.87 -0.70 16.54
CA LYS A 60 -2.88 -0.64 15.07
C LYS A 60 -4.15 0.02 14.53
N SER A 61 -5.30 -0.32 15.10
CA SER A 61 -6.60 0.24 14.67
C SER A 61 -6.67 1.73 14.94
N TYR A 62 -6.17 2.19 16.10
CA TYR A 62 -6.05 3.60 16.44
C TYR A 62 -5.24 4.38 15.39
N LEU A 63 -4.04 3.90 15.02
CA LEU A 63 -3.23 4.55 13.98
C LEU A 63 -3.89 4.48 12.59
N LYS A 64 -4.59 3.39 12.29
CA LYS A 64 -5.29 3.20 11.02
C LYS A 64 -6.48 4.17 10.86
N GLN A 65 -7.24 4.41 11.93
CA GLN A 65 -8.40 5.32 11.96
C GLN A 65 -7.99 6.78 11.74
N GLN A 66 -6.78 7.17 12.12
CA GLN A 66 -6.28 8.52 11.83
C GLN A 66 -6.05 8.74 10.33
N HIS A 67 -5.84 7.67 9.54
CA HIS A 67 -5.60 7.73 8.09
C HIS A 67 -4.38 8.55 7.63
N GLN A 68 -3.54 9.03 8.56
CA GLN A 68 -2.35 9.84 8.28
C GLN A 68 -1.04 9.04 8.25
N TRP A 69 -1.07 7.75 8.62
CA TRP A 69 0.12 6.97 8.89
C TRP A 69 0.22 5.72 8.00
N ASN A 70 1.43 5.45 7.51
CA ASN A 70 1.78 4.22 6.80
C ASN A 70 2.82 3.43 7.61
N TYR A 71 2.60 2.12 7.74
CA TYR A 71 3.59 1.23 8.32
C TYR A 71 4.87 1.21 7.47
N LYS A 72 6.03 1.25 8.13
CA LYS A 72 7.34 1.24 7.44
C LYS A 72 8.19 0.04 7.80
N SER A 73 8.36 -0.23 9.09
CA SER A 73 9.27 -1.28 9.53
C SER A 73 8.95 -1.76 10.94
N LYS A 74 9.47 -2.96 11.24
CA LYS A 74 9.51 -3.55 12.57
C LYS A 74 10.97 -3.71 12.95
N SER A 75 11.33 -3.25 14.14
CA SER A 75 12.65 -3.45 14.72
C SER A 75 12.52 -4.15 16.07
N SER A 76 13.35 -5.17 16.29
CA SER A 76 13.42 -5.89 17.56
C SER A 76 14.73 -5.52 18.27
N SER A 77 14.67 -5.40 19.59
CA SER A 77 15.80 -5.09 20.46
C SER A 77 15.72 -5.96 21.72
N SER A 78 16.75 -5.92 22.56
CA SER A 78 16.74 -6.57 23.88
C SER A 78 15.60 -6.07 24.77
N GLU A 79 15.24 -4.79 24.66
CA GLU A 79 14.21 -4.13 25.47
C GLU A 79 12.78 -4.42 24.98
N GLY A 80 12.61 -4.78 23.71
CA GLY A 80 11.29 -4.91 23.11
C GLY A 80 11.25 -4.79 21.60
N VAL A 81 10.03 -4.70 21.07
CA VAL A 81 9.74 -4.60 19.65
C VAL A 81 9.11 -3.24 19.36
N ARG A 82 9.60 -2.55 18.33
CA ARG A 82 9.05 -1.29 17.83
C ARG A 82 8.48 -1.47 16.43
N LEU A 83 7.25 -1.02 16.21
CA LEU A 83 6.65 -0.88 14.88
C LEU A 83 6.67 0.60 14.50
N LEU A 84 7.39 0.97 13.45
CA LEU A 84 7.53 2.33 12.98
C LEU A 84 6.50 2.67 11.90
N TYR A 85 5.86 3.82 12.06
CA TYR A 85 4.91 4.41 11.13
C TYR A 85 5.40 5.80 10.70
N LEU A 86 5.33 6.06 9.40
CA LEU A 86 5.68 7.34 8.80
C LEU A 86 4.42 8.06 8.34
N CYS A 87 4.53 9.38 8.15
CA CYS A 87 3.48 10.13 7.50
C CYS A 87 3.16 9.54 6.10
N LYS A 88 1.88 9.37 5.81
CA LYS A 88 1.36 8.89 4.54
C LYS A 88 1.45 9.93 3.41
N TYR A 89 1.41 11.21 3.76
CA TYR A 89 1.27 12.30 2.79
C TYR A 89 2.61 12.80 2.24
N SER A 90 3.67 12.73 3.03
CA SER A 90 4.97 13.27 2.66
C SER A 90 6.12 12.43 3.21
N ASN A 91 7.00 12.00 2.31
CA ASN A 91 8.22 11.26 2.66
C ASN A 91 9.23 12.13 3.42
N VAL A 92 9.17 13.45 3.24
CA VAL A 92 10.02 14.43 3.94
C VAL A 92 9.41 14.90 5.26
N CYS A 93 8.20 14.44 5.62
CA CYS A 93 7.62 14.76 6.93
C CYS A 93 8.53 14.19 8.03
N ALA A 94 8.86 15.01 9.02
CA ALA A 94 9.66 14.61 10.18
C ALA A 94 8.84 13.83 11.22
N ALA A 95 7.51 13.92 11.16
CA ALA A 95 6.63 13.24 12.11
C ALA A 95 6.70 11.71 11.95
N ARG A 96 6.80 11.03 13.08
CA ARG A 96 6.93 9.58 13.23
C ARG A 96 6.05 9.15 14.39
N ARG A 97 5.34 8.05 14.19
CA ARG A 97 4.69 7.33 15.28
C ARG A 97 5.27 5.93 15.38
N SER A 98 5.28 5.39 16.59
CA SER A 98 5.65 4.00 16.77
C SER A 98 4.79 3.31 17.80
N ILE A 99 4.54 2.02 17.59
CA ILE A 99 4.00 1.15 18.63
C ILE A 99 5.20 0.47 19.29
N TRP A 100 5.38 0.70 20.59
CA TRP A 100 6.39 0.06 21.41
C TRP A 100 5.78 -1.08 22.23
N MET A 101 6.43 -2.24 22.16
CA MET A 101 6.08 -3.48 22.87
C MET A 101 7.26 -3.88 23.75
N PRO A 102 7.23 -3.55 25.05
CA PRO A 102 8.30 -3.95 25.97
C PRO A 102 8.37 -5.47 26.09
N LYS A 103 9.58 -6.04 26.13
CA LYS A 103 9.77 -7.50 26.25
C LYS A 103 9.41 -8.03 27.64
N ASN A 104 9.64 -7.23 28.68
CA ASN A 104 9.60 -7.66 30.08
C ASN A 104 8.44 -7.07 30.89
N CYS A 105 7.42 -6.50 30.23
CA CYS A 105 6.27 -5.96 30.97
C CYS A 105 5.30 -7.11 31.26
N SER A 106 5.08 -7.40 32.54
CA SER A 106 4.06 -8.33 33.03
C SER A 106 2.67 -7.96 32.53
N ASP A 107 2.42 -6.65 32.44
CA ASP A 107 1.25 -6.08 31.81
C ASP A 107 1.59 -5.84 30.34
N GLN A 108 1.17 -6.76 29.49
CA GLN A 108 1.40 -6.74 28.04
C GLN A 108 0.74 -5.52 27.40
N SER A 109 1.36 -4.35 27.58
CA SER A 109 0.85 -3.05 27.21
C SER A 109 1.57 -2.53 25.98
N TYR A 110 0.79 -1.91 25.10
CA TYR A 110 1.25 -1.41 23.80
C TYR A 110 1.22 0.11 23.84
N HIS A 111 2.40 0.72 23.79
CA HIS A 111 2.53 2.18 23.87
C HIS A 111 2.62 2.78 22.47
N VAL A 112 1.67 3.61 22.10
CA VAL A 112 1.79 4.48 20.94
C VAL A 112 2.62 5.69 21.34
N GLN A 113 3.77 5.84 20.71
CA GLN A 113 4.70 6.93 20.92
C GLN A 113 4.75 7.83 19.69
N SER A 114 4.99 9.12 19.89
CA SER A 114 5.22 10.09 18.82
C SER A 114 6.49 10.88 19.09
N ASN A 115 7.13 11.35 18.03
CA ASN A 115 8.26 12.28 18.14
C ASN A 115 7.85 13.74 18.02
N MET A 116 6.67 14.02 17.46
CA MET A 116 6.17 15.37 17.20
C MET A 116 4.65 15.39 17.29
N LYS A 117 4.09 16.53 17.73
CA LYS A 117 2.63 16.73 17.79
C LYS A 117 2.05 16.92 16.39
N ASP A 118 2.72 17.73 15.57
CA ASP A 118 2.22 18.17 14.27
C ASP A 118 3.11 17.74 13.10
N HIS A 119 2.50 17.62 11.92
CA HIS A 119 3.21 17.34 10.68
C HIS A 119 3.88 18.61 10.14
N THR A 120 5.09 18.48 9.60
CA THR A 120 5.85 19.60 9.03
C THR A 120 5.43 19.97 7.60
N HIS A 121 4.26 19.55 7.15
CA HIS A 121 3.76 19.85 5.81
C HIS A 121 2.30 20.30 5.86
N LYS A 122 1.90 21.13 4.89
CA LYS A 122 0.49 21.41 4.62
C LYS A 122 -0.21 20.11 4.24
N GLU A 123 -1.45 19.91 4.68
CA GLU A 123 -2.24 18.76 4.29
C GLU A 123 -2.26 18.67 2.76
N ARG A 124 -1.73 17.56 2.22
CA ARG A 124 -1.88 17.32 0.79
C ARG A 124 -3.34 17.02 0.54
N ARG A 125 -3.93 17.74 -0.42
CA ARG A 125 -5.27 17.44 -0.92
C ARG A 125 -5.31 15.95 -1.25
N LEU A 126 -6.21 15.22 -0.60
CA LEU A 126 -6.40 13.79 -0.85
C LEU A 126 -6.63 13.59 -2.35
N ILE A 127 -5.70 12.89 -3.00
CA ILE A 127 -5.84 12.55 -4.41
C ILE A 127 -6.85 11.41 -4.49
N GLY A 128 -8.05 11.70 -5.00
CA GLY A 128 -9.09 10.70 -5.24
C GLY A 128 -10.45 11.11 -4.71
N ILE A 129 -11.37 10.15 -4.72
CA ILE A 129 -12.72 10.29 -4.18
C ILE A 129 -12.69 9.97 -2.66
N PRO A 130 -13.21 10.86 -1.80
CA PRO A 130 -13.34 10.61 -0.36
C PRO A 130 -14.10 9.32 -0.04
N TYR A 131 -13.81 8.71 1.11
CA TYR A 131 -14.40 7.41 1.49
C TYR A 131 -15.92 7.47 1.66
N ASN A 132 -16.44 8.49 2.34
CA ASN A 132 -17.87 8.73 2.47
C ASN A 132 -18.56 8.85 1.09
N VAL A 133 -17.95 9.58 0.16
CA VAL A 133 -18.46 9.72 -1.21
C VAL A 133 -18.42 8.40 -1.96
N LYS A 134 -17.38 7.57 -1.78
CA LYS A 134 -17.32 6.23 -2.38
C LYS A 134 -18.43 5.30 -1.88
N ASN A 135 -18.74 5.35 -0.60
CA ASN A 135 -19.83 4.55 -0.02
C ASN A 135 -21.17 4.93 -0.66
N GLU A 136 -21.41 6.22 -0.83
CA GLU A 136 -22.64 6.70 -1.48
C GLU A 136 -22.68 6.28 -2.96
N ILE A 137 -21.57 6.41 -3.69
CA ILE A 137 -21.47 5.93 -5.08
C ILE A 137 -21.75 4.43 -5.16
N ASN A 138 -21.24 3.63 -4.22
CA ASN A 138 -21.50 2.18 -4.17
C ASN A 138 -22.98 1.87 -3.91
N SER A 139 -23.66 2.65 -3.06
CA SER A 139 -25.09 2.55 -2.83
C SER A 139 -25.87 2.84 -4.11
N MET A 140 -25.58 3.96 -4.78
CA MET A 140 -26.20 4.33 -6.06
C MET A 140 -25.96 3.28 -7.15
N TRP A 141 -24.75 2.70 -7.18
CA TRP A 141 -24.37 1.66 -8.13
C TRP A 141 -25.20 0.39 -7.93
N LYS A 142 -25.36 -0.07 -6.68
CA LYS A 142 -26.23 -1.20 -6.32
C LYS A 142 -27.69 -0.93 -6.69
N ASN A 143 -28.14 0.32 -6.59
CA ASN A 143 -29.48 0.75 -6.99
C ASN A 143 -29.63 0.93 -8.52
N GLY A 144 -28.62 0.54 -9.33
CA GLY A 144 -28.68 0.56 -10.79
C GLY A 144 -28.27 1.89 -11.44
N ILE A 145 -27.88 2.90 -10.67
CA ILE A 145 -27.42 4.18 -11.22
C ILE A 145 -25.96 4.03 -11.66
N ARG A 146 -25.75 3.78 -12.95
CA ARG A 146 -24.41 3.53 -13.53
C ARG A 146 -23.81 4.73 -14.28
N LYS A 147 -24.63 5.73 -14.63
CA LYS A 147 -24.20 6.88 -15.45
C LYS A 147 -23.48 7.95 -14.60
N PRO A 148 -22.25 8.37 -14.94
CA PRO A 148 -21.48 9.34 -14.16
C PRO A 148 -22.23 10.65 -13.87
N ARG A 149 -22.87 11.23 -14.89
CA ARG A 149 -23.65 12.48 -14.74
C ARG A 149 -24.83 12.35 -13.79
N MET A 150 -25.46 11.17 -13.70
CA MET A 150 -26.55 10.94 -12.75
C MET A 150 -26.03 10.81 -11.33
N ILE A 151 -24.92 10.09 -11.15
CA ILE A 151 -24.25 9.97 -9.85
C ILE A 151 -23.80 11.35 -9.35
N GLU A 152 -23.20 12.17 -10.22
CA GLU A 152 -22.83 13.55 -9.88
C GLU A 152 -24.04 14.39 -9.44
N LYS A 153 -25.16 14.30 -10.17
CA LYS A 153 -26.40 14.99 -9.80
C LYS A 153 -26.91 14.54 -8.42
N GLN A 154 -26.89 13.24 -8.14
CA GLN A 154 -27.33 12.69 -6.85
C GLN A 154 -26.39 13.10 -5.71
N LEU A 155 -25.06 13.09 -5.93
CA LEU A 155 -24.10 13.57 -4.94
C LEU A 155 -24.31 15.05 -4.61
N ARG A 156 -24.67 15.86 -5.61
CA ARG A 156 -25.02 17.27 -5.41
C ARG A 156 -26.29 17.42 -4.56
N LEU A 157 -27.31 16.61 -4.82
CA LEU A 157 -28.54 16.59 -4.00
C LEU A 157 -28.30 16.15 -2.56
N ALA A 158 -27.35 15.23 -2.34
CA ALA A 158 -26.94 14.76 -1.03
C ALA A 158 -25.99 15.73 -0.29
N ASN A 159 -25.68 16.91 -0.85
CA ASN A 159 -24.72 17.87 -0.29
C ASN A 159 -23.33 17.27 0.02
N LEU A 160 -22.89 16.30 -0.80
CA LEU A 160 -21.58 15.67 -0.65
C LEU A 160 -20.51 16.35 -1.52
N GLN A 161 -19.25 16.16 -1.16
CA GLN A 161 -18.13 16.67 -1.94
C GLN A 161 -18.13 16.06 -3.35
N LEU A 162 -18.21 16.92 -4.37
CA LEU A 162 -18.25 16.50 -5.76
C LEU A 162 -16.86 16.06 -6.24
N PRO A 163 -16.67 14.78 -6.64
CA PRO A 163 -15.43 14.36 -7.27
C PRO A 163 -15.32 14.94 -8.68
N LYS A 164 -14.10 15.04 -9.20
CA LYS A 164 -13.91 15.38 -10.62
C LYS A 164 -14.52 14.26 -11.49
N ILE A 165 -15.11 14.63 -12.63
CA ILE A 165 -15.72 13.66 -13.55
C ILE A 165 -14.75 12.55 -13.97
N THR A 166 -13.47 12.88 -14.13
CA THR A 166 -12.39 11.92 -14.44
C THR A 166 -12.17 10.90 -13.31
N GLN A 167 -12.18 11.36 -12.05
CA GLN A 167 -12.08 10.47 -10.88
C GLN A 167 -13.29 9.54 -10.80
N LEU A 168 -14.49 10.07 -11.06
CA LEU A 168 -15.72 9.30 -11.06
C LEU A 168 -15.68 8.21 -12.15
N ASN A 169 -15.32 8.56 -13.38
CA ASN A 169 -15.17 7.60 -14.47
C ASN A 169 -14.18 6.47 -14.14
N ASN A 170 -13.01 6.82 -13.61
CA ASN A 170 -12.00 5.84 -13.19
C ASN A 170 -12.52 4.91 -12.08
N TYR A 171 -13.28 5.45 -11.12
CA TYR A 171 -13.87 4.67 -10.06
C TYR A 171 -14.95 3.70 -10.56
N LEU A 172 -15.81 4.14 -11.47
CA LEU A 172 -16.85 3.30 -12.08
C LEU A 172 -16.27 2.18 -12.96
N ILE A 173 -15.12 2.40 -13.61
CA ILE A 173 -14.40 1.31 -14.30
C ILE A 173 -13.94 0.25 -13.30
N THR A 174 -13.48 0.67 -12.12
CA THR A 174 -13.06 -0.24 -11.04
C THR A 174 -14.24 -1.07 -10.54
N LEU A 175 -15.41 -0.46 -10.35
CA LEU A 175 -16.63 -1.17 -9.95
C LEU A 175 -17.09 -2.22 -10.98
N ARG A 176 -17.07 -1.88 -12.28
CA ARG A 176 -17.37 -2.86 -13.34
C ARG A 176 -16.41 -4.04 -13.35
N ARG A 177 -15.12 -3.79 -13.09
CA ARG A 177 -14.10 -4.85 -13.00
C ARG A 177 -14.33 -5.75 -11.80
N SER A 178 -14.80 -5.23 -10.66
CA SER A 178 -15.12 -6.07 -9.50
C SER A 178 -16.38 -6.92 -9.72
N GLU A 179 -17.44 -6.38 -10.35
CA GLU A 179 -18.65 -7.16 -10.65
C GLU A 179 -18.36 -8.37 -11.54
N ARG A 180 -17.61 -8.16 -12.62
CA ARG A 180 -17.22 -9.26 -13.53
C ARG A 180 -16.37 -10.33 -12.84
N LYS A 181 -15.64 -9.96 -11.78
CA LYS A 181 -14.84 -10.91 -11.01
C LYS A 181 -15.71 -11.71 -10.06
N SER A 182 -16.69 -11.10 -9.40
CA SER A 182 -17.62 -11.84 -8.54
C SER A 182 -18.48 -12.82 -9.34
N GLU A 183 -19.00 -12.41 -10.51
CA GLU A 183 -19.79 -13.29 -11.39
C GLU A 183 -19.03 -14.56 -11.78
N LYS A 184 -17.74 -14.44 -12.12
CA LYS A 184 -16.89 -15.59 -12.46
C LYS A 184 -16.62 -16.54 -11.29
N VAL A 185 -16.59 -16.02 -10.06
CA VAL A 185 -16.36 -16.85 -8.87
C VAL A 185 -17.62 -17.65 -8.54
N ASP A 186 -18.80 -17.03 -8.67
CA ASP A 186 -20.08 -17.69 -8.42
C ASP A 186 -20.37 -18.79 -9.46
N GLU A 187 -19.97 -18.58 -10.72
CA GLU A 187 -20.08 -19.57 -11.80
C GLU A 187 -19.17 -20.80 -11.56
N LEU A 188 -17.96 -20.61 -11.05
CA LEU A 188 -17.03 -21.69 -10.71
C LEU A 188 -17.41 -22.46 -9.43
N SER A 189 -18.15 -21.84 -8.52
CA SER A 189 -18.62 -22.49 -7.29
C SER A 189 -19.90 -23.32 -7.49
N SER A 190 -20.53 -23.24 -8.66
CA SER A 190 -21.78 -23.93 -8.99
C SER A 190 -21.57 -25.18 -9.87
N GLN A 191 -20.32 -25.53 -10.16
CA GLN A 191 -19.90 -26.77 -10.84
C GLN A 191 -19.30 -27.74 -9.84
#